data_AF-A0A8K0GDW6-F1
#
_entry.id   AF-A0A8K0GDW6-F1
#
_cell.length_a   1.000
_cell.length_b   1.000
_cell.length_c   1.000
_cell.angle_alpha   90.00
_cell.angle_beta   90.00
_cell.angle_gamma   90.00
#
_symmetry.space_group_name_H-M   'P 1'
#
loop_
_entity.id
_entity.type
_entity.pdbx_description
1 polymer ?
#
loop_
_entity_poly.entity_id
_entity_poly.type
_entity_poly.pdbx_seq_one_letter_code
_entity_poly.pdbx_strand_id
1 'polypeptide(L)'
;MSNFTQTKKIGQMKLFGDQPGTVVLHERLNYTKGITSHKDFLNCSTGKIVEALSEEGVVEAKRMTTKWNENVHVNCDKPPHENSECIDPFVCVNCEGSCLSLSLQCPVYKLEKDIKTVQTLKKISNAEARSSQRKVSPTPKLLQSLLVKRQI
;
A
#
# COMPACT_ATOMS: atom_id res chain seq x y z
N MET A 1 -32.40 -1.02 9.49
CA MET A 1 -32.60 0.17 10.35
C MET A 1 -32.58 -0.28 11.79
N SER A 2 -31.66 0.24 12.60
CA SER A 2 -31.57 -0.07 14.04
C SER A 2 -32.57 0.82 14.81
N ASN A 3 -33.45 0.25 15.62
CA ASN A 3 -34.43 1.00 16.40
C ASN A 3 -33.76 1.55 17.69
N PHE A 4 -33.27 2.78 17.62
CA PHE A 4 -32.54 3.44 18.70
C PHE A 4 -33.30 3.50 20.04
N THR A 5 -34.63 3.63 19.97
CA THR A 5 -35.51 3.65 21.15
C THR A 5 -35.53 2.31 21.87
N GLN A 6 -35.53 1.20 21.12
CA GLN A 6 -35.48 -0.14 21.69
C GLN A 6 -34.11 -0.42 22.33
N THR A 7 -33.02 -0.06 21.66
CA THR A 7 -31.65 -0.29 22.16
C THR A 7 -31.40 0.46 23.49
N LYS A 8 -31.87 1.70 23.61
CA LYS A 8 -31.79 2.46 24.87
C LYS A 8 -32.52 1.78 26.03
N LYS A 9 -33.71 1.21 25.77
CA LYS A 9 -34.49 0.49 26.78
C LYS A 9 -33.77 -0.79 27.23
N ILE A 10 -33.22 -1.55 26.28
CA ILE A 10 -32.49 -2.79 26.58
C ILE A 10 -31.24 -2.50 27.44
N GLY A 11 -30.47 -1.45 27.13
CA GLY A 11 -29.28 -1.09 27.91
C GLY A 11 -29.56 -0.69 29.37
N GLN A 12 -30.78 -0.28 29.70
CA GLN A 12 -31.19 0.12 31.05
C GLN A 12 -31.83 -1.01 31.86
N MET A 13 -32.01 -2.20 31.28
CA MET A 13 -32.63 -3.34 31.97
C MET A 13 -31.71 -3.90 33.06
N LYS A 14 -32.29 -4.10 34.25
CA LYS A 14 -31.63 -4.71 35.43
C LYS A 14 -32.20 -6.10 35.79
N LEU A 15 -33.34 -6.44 35.20
CA LEU A 15 -34.08 -7.67 35.43
C LEU A 15 -34.47 -8.24 34.06
N PHE A 16 -34.33 -9.55 33.90
CA PHE A 16 -34.86 -10.28 32.77
C PHE A 16 -35.88 -11.30 33.30
N GLY A 17 -37.17 -10.99 33.18
CA GLY A 17 -38.21 -11.66 33.97
C GLY A 17 -38.01 -11.38 35.46
N ASP A 18 -37.96 -12.43 36.28
CA ASP A 18 -37.73 -12.35 37.73
C ASP A 18 -36.26 -12.51 38.14
N GLN A 19 -35.34 -12.60 37.18
CA GLN A 19 -33.92 -12.79 37.46
C GLN A 19 -33.14 -11.47 37.30
N PRO A 20 -32.28 -11.11 38.27
CA PRO A 20 -31.38 -9.98 38.12
C PRO A 20 -30.29 -10.25 37.07
N GLY A 21 -30.06 -9.28 36.19
CA GLY A 21 -29.10 -9.38 35.11
C GLY A 21 -28.59 -8.01 34.70
N THR A 22 -27.29 -7.92 34.41
CA THR A 22 -26.67 -6.69 33.89
C THR A 22 -26.51 -6.84 32.39
N VAL A 23 -27.10 -5.92 31.63
CA VAL A 23 -26.92 -5.87 30.18
C VAL A 23 -25.55 -5.29 29.88
N VAL A 24 -24.64 -6.13 29.40
CA VAL A 24 -23.29 -5.74 28.96
C VAL A 24 -23.23 -5.78 27.44
N LEU A 25 -22.57 -4.77 26.86
CA LEU A 25 -22.28 -4.72 25.44
C LEU A 25 -21.36 -5.90 25.06
N HIS A 26 -21.79 -6.71 24.09
CA HIS A 26 -21.03 -7.88 23.67
C HIS A 26 -19.75 -7.51 22.90
N GLU A 27 -18.59 -7.74 23.51
CA GLU A 27 -17.26 -7.28 23.05
C GLU A 27 -16.94 -7.61 21.57
N ARG A 28 -17.47 -8.73 21.05
CA ARG A 28 -17.18 -9.19 19.68
C ARG A 28 -18.27 -8.92 18.63
N LEU A 29 -19.48 -8.55 19.05
CA LEU A 29 -20.63 -8.41 18.14
C LEU A 29 -21.03 -6.95 17.89
N ASN A 30 -20.35 -6.00 18.53
CA ASN A 30 -20.64 -4.57 18.42
C ASN A 30 -19.80 -3.83 17.38
N TYR A 31 -18.97 -4.54 16.62
CA TYR A 31 -18.21 -3.95 15.53
C TYR A 31 -18.48 -4.71 14.23
N THR A 32 -18.42 -3.99 13.12
CA THR A 32 -18.38 -4.58 11.78
C THR A 32 -16.93 -4.57 11.28
N LYS A 33 -16.54 -5.61 10.54
CA LYS A 33 -15.24 -5.65 9.87
C LYS A 33 -15.46 -5.42 8.38
N GLY A 34 -14.64 -4.57 7.78
CA GLY A 34 -14.63 -4.30 6.35
C GLY A 34 -13.22 -4.38 5.78
N ILE A 35 -13.12 -4.53 4.46
CA ILE A 35 -11.85 -4.43 3.72
C ILE A 35 -11.94 -3.17 2.86
N THR A 36 -10.94 -2.30 2.98
CA THR A 36 -10.79 -1.12 2.12
C THR A 36 -9.41 -1.14 1.46
N SER A 37 -9.34 -0.71 0.20
CA SER A 37 -8.12 -0.72 -0.59
C SER A 37 -7.97 0.62 -1.31
N HIS A 38 -6.88 1.32 -1.03
CA HIS A 38 -6.52 2.57 -1.68
C HIS A 38 -5.00 2.70 -1.78
N LYS A 39 -4.50 3.42 -2.78
CA LYS A 39 -3.05 3.61 -2.96
C LYS A 39 -2.41 4.34 -1.78
N ASP A 40 -3.14 5.28 -1.19
CA ASP A 40 -2.63 6.07 -0.06
C ASP A 40 -2.48 5.24 1.21
N PHE A 41 -3.26 4.17 1.36
CA PHE A 41 -3.13 3.25 2.49
C PHE A 41 -1.87 2.41 2.43
N LEU A 42 -1.17 2.31 1.29
CA LEU A 42 0.10 1.57 1.20
C LEU A 42 1.17 2.19 2.11
N ASN A 43 1.18 3.52 2.26
CA ASN A 43 2.24 4.24 2.98
C ASN A 43 1.77 4.86 4.30
N CYS A 44 0.48 4.75 4.61
CA CYS A 44 -0.11 5.37 5.78
C CYS A 44 0.03 4.43 7.00
N SER A 45 0.38 4.94 8.18
CA SER A 45 0.32 4.12 9.39
C SER A 45 -1.13 3.74 9.71
N THR A 46 -1.35 2.60 10.36
CA THR A 46 -2.69 2.18 10.82
C THR A 46 -3.32 3.24 11.72
N GLY A 47 -2.53 3.92 12.56
CA GLY A 47 -2.99 5.04 13.38
C GLY A 47 -3.55 6.22 12.57
N LYS A 48 -2.84 6.67 11.53
CA LYS A 48 -3.32 7.73 10.63
C LYS A 48 -4.58 7.32 9.86
N ILE A 49 -4.72 6.05 9.52
CA ILE A 49 -5.94 5.53 8.87
C ILE A 49 -7.13 5.60 9.83
N VAL A 50 -6.95 5.21 11.10
CA VAL A 50 -7.99 5.31 12.13
C VAL A 50 -8.37 6.76 12.38
N GLU A 51 -7.39 7.66 12.49
CA GLU A 51 -7.63 9.10 12.67
C GLU A 51 -8.45 9.69 11.52
N ALA A 52 -8.02 9.44 10.27
CA ALA A 52 -8.67 9.97 9.08
C ALA A 52 -10.09 9.42 8.83
N LEU A 53 -10.39 8.21 9.33
CA LEU A 53 -11.70 7.55 9.16
C LEU A 53 -12.52 7.51 10.45
N SER A 54 -12.11 8.26 11.48
CA SER A 54 -12.79 8.28 12.77
C SER A 54 -14.22 8.81 12.68
N GLU A 55 -14.49 9.76 11.79
CA GLU A 55 -15.83 10.31 11.52
C GLU A 55 -16.79 9.25 10.95
N GLU A 56 -16.25 8.26 10.21
CA GLU A 56 -17.00 7.12 9.68
C GLU A 56 -17.15 5.98 10.71
N GLY A 57 -16.70 6.19 11.95
CA GLY A 57 -16.79 5.24 13.04
C GLY A 57 -15.71 4.15 13.04
N VAL A 58 -14.60 4.35 12.30
CA VAL A 58 -13.47 3.42 12.32
C VAL A 58 -12.72 3.55 13.65
N VAL A 59 -12.69 2.46 14.41
CA VAL A 59 -12.01 2.38 15.72
C VAL A 59 -10.70 1.59 15.68
N GLU A 60 -10.50 0.77 14.64
CA GLU A 60 -9.32 -0.07 14.48
C GLU A 60 -9.02 -0.30 12.99
N ALA A 61 -7.74 -0.27 12.62
CA ALA A 61 -7.27 -0.61 11.27
C ALA A 61 -6.14 -1.65 11.36
N LYS A 62 -6.19 -2.67 10.51
CA LYS A 62 -5.17 -3.71 10.39
C LYS A 62 -4.82 -3.93 8.92
N ARG A 63 -3.53 -4.11 8.63
CA ARG A 63 -3.08 -4.47 7.28
C ARG A 63 -3.35 -5.94 7.02
N MET A 64 -3.88 -6.25 5.85
CA MET A 64 -3.99 -7.64 5.39
C MET A 64 -2.59 -8.19 5.10
N THR A 65 -2.23 -9.29 5.74
CA THR A 65 -1.00 -10.03 5.46
C THR A 65 -1.32 -11.30 4.68
N THR A 66 -0.58 -11.56 3.62
CA THR A 66 -0.61 -12.85 2.92
C THR A 66 0.32 -13.80 3.66
N LYS A 67 -0.09 -15.06 3.92
CA LYS A 67 0.71 -16.06 4.65
C LYS A 67 1.91 -16.61 3.87
N TRP A 68 2.35 -15.91 2.82
CA TRP A 68 3.34 -16.41 1.89
C TRP A 68 4.48 -15.42 1.80
N ASN A 69 5.67 -15.92 2.13
CA ASN A 69 6.93 -15.23 2.41
C ASN A 69 7.00 -14.74 3.86
N GLU A 70 8.14 -15.02 4.49
CA GLU A 70 8.54 -14.54 5.82
C GLU A 70 8.01 -13.11 6.00
N ASN A 71 7.26 -12.84 7.08
CA ASN A 71 6.56 -11.58 7.26
C ASN A 71 7.54 -10.40 7.06
N VAL A 72 7.54 -9.81 5.87
CA VAL A 72 8.36 -8.65 5.51
C VAL A 72 7.42 -7.48 5.27
N HIS A 73 7.85 -6.31 5.72
CA HIS A 73 7.09 -5.09 5.53
C HIS A 73 7.14 -4.68 4.05
N VAL A 74 5.96 -4.62 3.40
CA VAL A 74 5.75 -4.43 1.96
C VAL A 74 6.51 -3.23 1.35
N ASN A 75 6.85 -2.25 2.18
CA ASN A 75 7.44 -0.99 1.74
C ASN A 75 8.94 -0.87 2.01
N CYS A 76 9.51 -1.66 2.93
CA CYS A 76 10.93 -1.57 3.27
C CYS A 76 11.67 -2.92 3.29
N ASP A 77 10.98 -4.02 2.97
CA ASP A 77 11.53 -5.38 2.93
C ASP A 77 12.28 -5.80 4.21
N LYS A 78 11.94 -5.16 5.33
CA LYS A 78 12.48 -5.41 6.68
C LYS A 78 11.46 -6.16 7.53
N PRO A 79 11.86 -6.66 8.73
CA PRO A 79 10.92 -7.26 9.67
C PRO A 79 9.68 -6.39 9.90
N PRO A 80 8.52 -7.02 10.22
CA PRO A 80 7.26 -6.31 10.36
C PRO A 80 7.37 -5.32 11.50
N HIS A 81 7.04 -4.08 11.22
CA HIS A 81 6.85 -3.08 12.25
C HIS A 81 5.35 -2.78 12.36
N GLU A 82 4.72 -3.26 13.43
CA GLU A 82 3.31 -3.03 13.72
C GLU A 82 3.14 -1.62 14.30
N ASN A 83 2.27 -0.81 13.70
CA ASN A 83 1.81 0.50 14.19
C ASN A 83 2.85 1.63 14.26
N SER A 84 4.12 1.41 13.87
CA SER A 84 5.10 2.49 13.68
C SER A 84 5.20 2.89 12.22
N GLU A 85 5.43 4.18 11.98
CA GLU A 85 5.72 4.69 10.64
C GLU A 85 6.98 3.99 10.11
N CYS A 86 6.94 3.61 8.84
CA CYS A 86 8.13 3.10 8.18
C CYS A 86 9.12 4.26 8.03
N ILE A 87 10.14 4.30 8.90
CA ILE A 87 11.17 5.35 8.89
C ILE A 87 12.17 5.09 7.75
N ASP A 88 12.23 3.85 7.28
CA ASP A 88 13.15 3.47 6.23
C ASP A 88 12.80 4.13 4.90
N PRO A 89 13.81 4.64 4.17
CA PRO A 89 13.59 5.22 2.86
C PRO A 89 12.93 4.18 1.96
N PHE A 90 11.77 4.53 1.40
CA PHE A 90 11.13 3.70 0.38
C PHE A 90 12.07 3.61 -0.82
N VAL A 91 12.41 2.39 -1.22
CA VAL A 91 13.21 2.14 -2.43
C VAL A 91 12.33 1.40 -3.42
N CYS A 92 12.24 1.92 -4.63
CA CYS A 92 11.55 1.24 -5.71
C CYS A 92 12.29 -0.03 -6.12
N VAL A 93 11.61 -1.16 -6.13
CA VAL A 93 12.18 -2.43 -6.62
C VAL A 93 12.55 -2.33 -8.12
N ASN A 94 11.87 -1.46 -8.87
CA ASN A 94 12.12 -1.29 -10.30
C ASN A 94 13.17 -0.20 -10.60
N CYS A 95 13.10 0.94 -9.90
CA CYS A 95 13.90 2.14 -10.20
C CYS A 95 15.11 2.33 -9.28
N GLU A 96 15.17 1.58 -8.17
CA GLU A 96 16.10 1.77 -7.03
C GLU A 96 16.11 3.19 -6.43
N GLY A 97 15.21 4.07 -6.88
CA GLY A 97 15.04 5.42 -6.36
C GLY A 97 13.94 5.51 -5.31
N SER A 98 13.68 6.73 -4.83
CA SER A 98 12.64 7.04 -3.83
C SER A 98 11.20 6.94 -4.34
N CYS A 99 11.01 6.43 -5.56
CA CYS A 99 9.71 6.28 -6.18
C CYS A 99 8.95 5.09 -5.55
N LEU A 100 7.64 5.17 -5.31
CA LEU A 100 6.88 3.96 -4.94
C LEU A 100 6.95 2.94 -6.07
N SER A 101 7.00 1.64 -5.77
CA SER A 101 6.97 0.57 -6.78
C SER A 101 5.76 0.64 -7.73
N LEU A 102 4.61 1.15 -7.25
CA LEU A 102 3.39 1.37 -8.05
C LEU A 102 3.33 2.76 -8.71
N SER A 103 4.34 3.61 -8.52
CA SER A 103 4.31 4.97 -9.03
C SER A 103 4.31 5.01 -10.56
N LEU A 104 3.28 5.63 -11.15
CA LEU A 104 3.25 5.93 -12.58
C LEU A 104 4.34 6.94 -13.00
N GLN A 105 4.98 7.59 -12.02
CA GLN A 105 6.09 8.50 -12.24
C GLN A 105 7.44 7.81 -12.32
N CYS A 106 7.52 6.51 -11.99
CA CYS A 106 8.73 5.72 -12.05
C CYS A 106 9.36 5.77 -13.45
N PRO A 107 10.66 6.11 -13.58
CA PRO A 107 11.31 6.25 -14.88
C PRO A 107 11.38 4.92 -15.64
N VAL A 108 11.58 3.81 -14.93
CA VAL A 108 11.57 2.46 -15.52
C VAL A 108 10.17 2.11 -16.03
N TYR A 109 9.12 2.36 -15.24
CA TYR A 109 7.74 2.15 -15.67
C TYR A 109 7.38 2.95 -16.92
N LYS A 110 7.73 4.25 -16.96
CA LYS A 110 7.50 5.11 -18.13
C LYS A 110 8.18 4.56 -19.38
N LEU A 111 9.46 4.20 -19.26
CA LEU A 111 10.23 3.64 -20.36
C LEU A 111 9.58 2.34 -20.87
N GLU A 112 9.18 1.43 -19.99
CA GLU A 112 8.54 0.17 -20.37
C GLU A 112 7.17 0.37 -21.02
N LYS A 113 6.38 1.31 -20.49
CA LYS A 113 5.10 1.70 -21.08
C LYS A 113 5.31 2.21 -22.50
N ASP A 114 6.27 3.10 -22.72
CA ASP A 114 6.56 3.65 -24.04
C ASP A 114 7.09 2.59 -25.01
N ILE A 115 7.94 1.66 -24.54
CA ILE A 115 8.38 0.50 -25.32
C ILE A 115 7.17 -0.32 -25.76
N LYS A 116 6.23 -0.59 -24.85
CA LYS A 116 5.04 -1.40 -25.15
C LYS A 116 4.10 -0.68 -26.11
N THR A 117 3.92 0.63 -25.94
CA THR A 117 3.14 1.46 -26.86
C THR A 117 3.76 1.45 -28.26
N VAL A 118 5.08 1.63 -28.40
CA VAL A 118 5.77 1.55 -29.69
C VAL A 118 5.65 0.15 -30.30
N GLN A 119 5.82 -0.90 -29.50
CA GLN A 119 5.66 -2.30 -29.95
C GLN A 119 4.27 -2.51 -30.59
N THR A 120 3.21 -2.06 -29.92
CA THR A 120 1.83 -2.22 -30.38
C THR A 120 1.51 -1.33 -31.58
N LEU A 121 1.88 -0.04 -31.54
CA LEU A 121 1.55 0.91 -32.61
C LEU A 121 2.29 0.62 -33.92
N LYS A 122 3.59 0.27 -33.82
CA LYS A 122 4.42 -0.01 -35.00
C LYS A 122 4.39 -1.48 -35.43
N LYS A 123 3.75 -2.36 -34.64
CA LYS A 123 3.70 -3.82 -34.87
C LYS A 123 5.08 -4.43 -35.07
N ILE A 124 6.07 -3.97 -34.30
CA ILE A 124 7.45 -4.44 -34.34
C ILE A 124 7.74 -5.36 -33.15
N SER A 125 8.88 -6.06 -33.18
CA SER A 125 9.32 -6.88 -32.05
C SER A 125 9.67 -6.03 -30.82
N ASN A 126 9.66 -6.63 -29.63
CA ASN A 126 10.06 -5.93 -28.40
C ASN A 126 11.52 -5.45 -28.45
N ALA A 127 12.41 -6.21 -29.08
CA ALA A 127 13.82 -5.85 -29.25
C ALA A 127 13.98 -4.58 -30.13
N GLU A 128 13.20 -4.47 -31.20
CA GLU A 128 13.18 -3.31 -32.08
C GLU A 128 12.55 -2.08 -31.39
N ALA A 129 11.48 -2.28 -30.62
CA ALA A 129 10.86 -1.21 -29.83
C ALA A 129 11.82 -0.66 -28.75
N ARG A 130 12.52 -1.54 -28.03
CA ARG A 130 13.59 -1.15 -27.07
C ARG A 130 14.74 -0.43 -27.76
N SER A 131 15.11 -0.86 -28.97
CA SER A 131 16.17 -0.22 -29.76
C SER A 131 15.76 1.16 -30.29
N SER A 132 14.47 1.37 -30.52
CA SER A 132 13.92 2.66 -30.96
C SER A 132 13.96 3.72 -29.84
N GLN A 133 13.70 3.35 -28.59
CA GLN A 133 13.79 4.25 -27.44
C GLN A 133 15.23 4.65 -27.10
N ARG A 134 16.21 3.74 -27.32
CA ARG A 134 17.64 4.02 -27.13
C ARG A 134 18.20 5.08 -28.08
N LYS A 135 17.52 5.38 -29.19
CA LYS A 135 17.93 6.39 -30.17
C LYS A 135 17.40 7.80 -29.86
N VAL A 136 16.57 7.98 -28.81
CA VAL A 136 15.82 9.23 -28.55
C VAL A 136 16.27 10.00 -27.29
N SER A 137 17.05 9.42 -26.38
CA SER A 137 17.54 10.14 -25.18
C SER A 137 19.04 10.50 -25.27
N PRO A 138 19.44 11.76 -24.97
CA PRO A 138 20.80 12.01 -24.54
C PRO A 138 20.94 11.37 -23.16
N THR A 139 21.92 10.50 -23.04
CA THR A 139 22.23 9.67 -21.88
C THR A 139 22.12 10.38 -20.52
N PRO A 140 21.53 9.71 -19.51
CA PRO A 140 22.10 9.64 -18.18
C PRO A 140 22.50 8.18 -17.94
N LYS A 141 23.68 7.79 -18.42
CA LYS A 141 24.28 6.52 -18.04
C LYS A 141 25.40 6.82 -17.04
N LEU A 142 25.10 6.57 -15.77
CA LEU A 142 26.04 5.89 -14.90
C LEU A 142 26.54 4.64 -15.64
N LEU A 143 27.77 4.73 -16.15
CA LEU A 143 28.71 3.66 -16.50
C LEU A 143 29.79 4.29 -17.39
N GLN A 144 30.69 5.06 -16.77
CA GLN A 144 32.03 5.27 -17.33
C GLN A 144 33.06 4.70 -16.35
N SER A 145 33.23 3.39 -16.36
CA SER A 145 34.55 2.80 -16.11
C SER A 145 35.35 2.82 -17.42
N LEU A 146 35.65 4.01 -17.91
CA LEU A 146 36.67 4.20 -18.94
C LEU A 146 38.05 4.11 -18.27
N LEU A 147 38.65 2.92 -18.29
CA LEU A 147 40.08 2.76 -18.04
C LEU A 147 40.83 3.31 -19.26
N VAL A 148 41.05 4.62 -19.29
CA VAL A 148 42.01 5.27 -20.19
C VAL A 148 43.33 5.38 -19.44
N LYS A 149 44.33 4.61 -19.86
CA LYS A 149 45.74 4.93 -19.61
C LYS A 149 46.37 5.29 -20.95
N ARG A 150 46.70 6.58 -21.13
CA ARG A 150 47.59 7.08 -22.19
C ARG A 150 49.01 7.18 -21.64
N GLN A 151 49.98 6.97 -22.52
CA GLN A 151 51.43 6.92 -22.27
C GLN A 151 52.04 8.25 -21.82
N ILE A 152 53.16 8.15 -21.10
CA ILE A 152 54.43 8.75 -21.54
C ILE A 152 55.32 7.57 -21.96
#